data_AF-A0A7S3TE95-F1
#
_entry.id   AF-A0A7S3TE95-F1
#
_cell.length_a   1.000
_cell.length_b   1.000
_cell.length_c   1.000
_cell.angle_alpha   90.00
_cell.angle_beta   90.00
_cell.angle_gamma   90.00
#
_symmetry.space_group_name_H-M   'P 1'
#
loop_
_entity.id
_entity.type
_entity.pdbx_description
1 polymer ?
#
loop_
_entity_poly.entity_id
_entity_poly.type
_entity_poly.pdbx_seq_one_letter_code
_entity_poly.pdbx_strand_id
1 'polypeptide(L)'
;AGPAEPSHADAPLGFRGFTMEEARKLADQGQDAKIKRTPKQVLEDLQRGNTRFWMGNAKRPEKSAFERRALINKQFPHTAILACADSRVPVEIVFDQGLGDMFVVRVAGNAATETTCGSLLFSVNHLLVKVLVVMGHEACGAVKAAGLPDEALAKEPEDLCNCLMHIKAGLDLDRLKNIHDTRAHDREAVVSNVKQQVLALTQREDIMKKVNAGELIIIGAFYEISSGIVDFFYEVSPDSPPEDVPTSPGKAAAAAKTAEKSPSQGVQSVFDPVKGMERQVTGREVEVPKQKVVQAQSYAVRSMGAPASVSNPRQVRR
;
A
#
# COMPACT_ATOMS: atom_id res chain seq x y z
N ALA A 1 -57.53 17.27 39.12
CA ALA A 1 -56.25 16.54 39.19
C ALA A 1 -55.85 16.13 37.78
N GLY A 2 -54.95 16.87 37.16
CA GLY A 2 -54.14 16.37 36.05
C GLY A 2 -52.68 16.61 36.49
N PRO A 3 -51.81 15.59 36.48
CA PRO A 3 -50.45 15.78 36.93
C PRO A 3 -49.75 16.74 35.95
N ALA A 4 -49.15 17.78 36.50
CA ALA A 4 -48.28 18.69 35.77
C ALA A 4 -47.16 17.90 35.09
N GLU A 5 -46.87 18.25 33.84
CA GLU A 5 -45.71 17.71 33.12
C GLU A 5 -44.43 17.97 33.93
N PRO A 6 -43.53 16.97 34.07
CA PRO A 6 -42.28 17.19 34.78
C PRO A 6 -41.42 18.17 33.99
N SER A 7 -41.10 19.29 34.64
CA SER A 7 -40.11 20.26 34.18
C SER A 7 -38.78 19.56 33.87
N HIS A 8 -38.19 19.88 32.72
CA HIS A 8 -36.83 19.49 32.30
C HIS A 8 -35.73 20.14 33.16
N ALA A 9 -35.81 20.01 34.48
CA ALA A 9 -34.76 20.37 35.41
C ALA A 9 -34.22 19.08 36.06
N ASP A 10 -32.89 18.92 36.02
CA ASP A 10 -32.12 17.94 36.78
C ASP A 10 -31.96 16.51 36.23
N ALA A 11 -31.62 16.38 34.94
CA ALA A 11 -30.73 15.29 34.56
C ALA A 11 -29.29 15.74 34.86
N PRO A 12 -28.54 15.08 35.77
CA PRO A 12 -27.14 15.44 35.98
C PRO A 12 -26.40 15.17 34.67
N LEU A 13 -25.84 16.22 34.07
CA LEU A 13 -24.83 16.15 33.01
C LEU A 13 -23.52 15.56 33.60
N GLY A 14 -23.62 14.36 34.14
CA GLY A 14 -22.51 13.61 34.73
C GLY A 14 -21.77 12.83 33.66
N PHE A 15 -21.24 13.50 32.63
CA PHE A 15 -20.11 12.91 31.91
C PHE A 15 -18.92 12.97 32.86
N ARG A 16 -18.72 11.89 33.64
CA ARG A 16 -17.51 11.73 34.45
C ARG A 16 -16.32 11.87 33.51
N GLY A 17 -15.55 12.95 33.67
CA GLY A 17 -14.31 13.13 32.92
C GLY A 17 -13.40 11.93 33.17
N PHE A 18 -12.71 11.49 32.12
CA PHE A 18 -11.85 10.31 32.15
C PHE A 18 -10.40 10.69 32.44
N THR A 19 -9.71 9.84 33.18
CA THR A 19 -8.30 9.99 33.51
C THR A 19 -7.40 9.50 32.37
N MET A 20 -6.14 9.95 32.35
CA MET A 20 -5.13 9.43 31.40
C MET A 20 -4.79 7.96 31.65
N GLU A 21 -4.97 7.47 32.88
CA GLU A 21 -4.76 6.07 33.25
C GLU A 21 -5.81 5.16 32.59
N GLU A 22 -7.09 5.54 32.61
CA GLU A 22 -8.16 4.81 31.93
C GLU A 22 -7.93 4.77 30.41
N ALA A 23 -7.51 5.89 29.82
CA ALA A 23 -7.17 5.96 28.40
C ALA A 23 -5.98 5.03 28.05
N ARG A 24 -4.97 4.93 28.92
CA ARG A 24 -3.82 4.03 28.73
C ARG A 24 -4.25 2.57 28.80
N LYS A 25 -5.05 2.18 29.80
CA LYS A 25 -5.55 0.82 29.93
C LYS A 25 -6.37 0.39 28.71
N LEU A 26 -7.20 1.28 28.16
CA LEU A 26 -7.94 1.02 26.93
C LEU A 26 -7.01 0.81 25.72
N ALA A 27 -5.96 1.63 25.61
CA ALA A 27 -4.97 1.50 24.54
C ALA A 27 -4.24 0.15 24.59
N ASP A 28 -3.84 -0.29 25.79
CA ASP A 28 -3.17 -1.58 25.99
C ASP A 28 -4.11 -2.75 25.62
N GLN A 29 -5.37 -2.72 26.06
CA GLN A 29 -6.38 -3.71 25.69
C GLN A 29 -6.64 -3.77 24.18
N GLY A 30 -6.72 -2.61 23.52
CA GLY A 30 -6.89 -2.51 22.08
C GLY A 30 -5.72 -3.12 21.32
N GLN A 31 -4.49 -2.87 21.78
CA GLN A 31 -3.30 -3.46 21.18
C GLN A 31 -3.28 -4.99 21.32
N ASP A 32 -3.56 -5.53 22.51
CA ASP A 32 -3.57 -6.98 22.74
C ASP A 32 -4.58 -7.70 21.84
N ALA A 33 -5.76 -7.10 21.65
CA ALA A 33 -6.77 -7.63 20.75
C ALA A 33 -6.27 -7.67 19.30
N LYS A 34 -5.54 -6.64 18.85
CA LYS A 34 -5.02 -6.58 17.48
C LYS A 34 -3.83 -7.49 17.23
N ILE A 35 -2.93 -7.66 18.20
CA ILE A 35 -1.76 -8.56 18.08
C ILE A 35 -2.20 -10.01 17.87
N LYS A 36 -3.30 -10.42 18.50
CA LYS A 36 -3.87 -11.77 18.39
C LYS A 36 -4.44 -12.11 17.01
N ARG A 37 -4.66 -11.11 16.15
CA ARG A 37 -5.22 -11.32 14.81
C ARG A 37 -4.16 -11.84 13.85
N THR A 38 -4.54 -12.80 13.02
CA THR A 38 -3.68 -13.29 11.94
C THR A 38 -3.71 -12.36 10.72
N PRO A 39 -2.65 -12.33 9.90
CA PRO A 39 -2.66 -11.61 8.61
C PRO A 39 -3.88 -11.89 7.75
N LYS A 40 -4.27 -13.16 7.61
CA LYS A 40 -5.45 -13.56 6.85
C LYS A 40 -6.75 -12.93 7.38
N GLN A 41 -6.96 -12.97 8.70
CA GLN A 41 -8.13 -12.34 9.32
C GLN A 41 -8.17 -10.83 9.10
N VAL A 42 -7.02 -10.16 9.09
CA VAL A 42 -6.93 -8.72 8.84
C VAL A 42 -7.21 -8.41 7.37
N LEU A 43 -6.69 -9.21 6.43
CA LEU A 43 -6.97 -9.04 5.01
C LEU A 43 -8.45 -9.23 4.70
N GLU A 44 -9.08 -10.27 5.24
CA GLU A 44 -10.51 -10.52 5.06
C GLU A 44 -11.37 -9.37 5.63
N ASP A 45 -10.96 -8.76 6.74
CA ASP A 45 -11.64 -7.59 7.29
C ASP A 45 -11.53 -6.37 6.40
N LEU A 46 -10.36 -6.16 5.79
CA LEU A 46 -10.13 -5.09 4.84
C LEU A 46 -11.02 -5.26 3.60
N GLN A 47 -11.10 -6.48 3.07
CA GLN A 47 -11.98 -6.85 1.96
C GLN A 47 -13.46 -6.62 2.32
N ARG A 48 -13.91 -7.10 3.50
CA ARG A 48 -15.27 -6.84 4.00
C ARG A 48 -15.54 -5.34 4.17
N GLY A 49 -14.53 -4.57 4.56
CA GLY A 49 -14.57 -3.11 4.64
C GLY A 49 -14.86 -2.46 3.30
N ASN A 50 -14.09 -2.84 2.27
CA ASN A 50 -14.36 -2.38 0.91
C ASN A 50 -15.75 -2.82 0.42
N THR A 51 -16.18 -4.04 0.72
CA THR A 51 -17.55 -4.49 0.39
C THR A 51 -18.62 -3.59 0.98
N ARG A 52 -18.47 -3.15 2.23
CA ARG A 52 -19.42 -2.19 2.82
C ARG A 52 -19.36 -0.84 2.11
N PHE A 53 -18.17 -0.36 1.77
CA PHE A 53 -18.00 0.91 1.05
C PHE A 53 -18.69 0.92 -0.31
N TRP A 54 -18.36 -0.01 -1.20
CA TRP A 54 -18.91 0.00 -2.57
C TRP A 54 -20.40 -0.35 -2.62
N MET A 55 -20.92 -1.09 -1.64
CA MET A 55 -22.36 -1.36 -1.47
C MET A 55 -23.14 -0.21 -0.83
N GLY A 56 -22.49 0.90 -0.47
CA GLY A 56 -23.15 2.05 0.19
C GLY A 56 -23.52 1.82 1.66
N ASN A 57 -22.95 0.80 2.30
CA ASN A 57 -23.23 0.38 3.68
C ASN A 57 -22.05 0.64 4.65
N ALA A 58 -21.12 1.52 4.29
CA ALA A 58 -20.01 1.91 5.13
C ALA A 58 -20.51 2.50 6.45
N LYS A 59 -19.94 2.03 7.57
CA LYS A 59 -20.30 2.49 8.91
C LYS A 59 -19.63 3.80 9.27
N ARG A 60 -18.49 4.11 8.64
CA ARG A 60 -17.63 5.25 8.95
C ARG A 60 -17.36 5.31 10.45
N PRO A 61 -16.55 4.39 10.99
CA PRO A 61 -16.38 4.22 12.42
C PRO A 61 -15.70 5.46 13.03
N GLU A 62 -16.52 6.42 13.44
CA GLU A 62 -16.10 7.60 14.20
C GLU A 62 -15.67 7.17 15.59
N LYS A 63 -14.53 7.68 16.05
CA LYS A 63 -14.07 7.46 17.42
C LYS A 63 -14.51 8.62 18.29
N SER A 64 -15.06 8.31 19.46
CA SER A 64 -15.35 9.31 20.49
C SER A 64 -14.08 10.07 20.92
N ALA A 65 -14.24 11.23 21.55
CA ALA A 65 -13.11 11.96 22.11
C ALA A 65 -12.30 11.10 23.11
N PHE A 66 -12.96 10.17 23.81
CA PHE A 66 -12.34 9.22 24.72
C PHE A 66 -11.43 8.23 23.99
N GLU A 67 -11.96 7.57 22.96
CA GLU A 67 -11.18 6.62 22.15
C GLU A 67 -10.01 7.30 21.42
N ARG A 68 -10.18 8.54 20.97
CA ARG A 68 -9.08 9.33 20.40
C ARG A 68 -7.97 9.63 21.41
N ARG A 69 -8.30 9.89 22.69
CA ARG A 69 -7.28 10.09 23.74
C ARG A 69 -6.47 8.82 24.00
N ALA A 70 -7.10 7.65 23.95
CA ALA A 70 -6.37 6.38 24.08
C ALA A 70 -5.29 6.23 22.98
N LEU A 71 -5.58 6.71 21.75
CA LEU A 71 -4.64 6.68 20.63
C LEU A 71 -3.45 7.65 20.77
N ILE A 72 -3.54 8.69 21.60
CA ILE A 72 -2.40 9.59 21.89
C ILE A 72 -1.27 8.81 22.57
N ASN A 73 -1.63 7.88 23.46
CA ASN A 73 -0.65 7.10 24.20
C ASN A 73 -0.03 6.00 23.33
N LYS A 74 -0.82 5.38 22.44
CA LYS A 74 -0.37 4.26 21.62
C LYS A 74 -1.22 4.08 20.37
N GLN A 75 -0.56 3.89 19.24
CA GLN A 75 -1.18 3.42 18.00
C GLN A 75 -0.86 1.95 17.75
N PHE A 76 -1.81 1.24 17.15
CA PHE A 76 -1.69 -0.17 16.79
C PHE A 76 -2.49 -0.41 15.50
N PRO A 77 -2.04 0.14 14.35
CA PRO A 77 -2.63 -0.19 13.07
C PRO A 77 -2.44 -1.67 12.78
N HIS A 78 -3.44 -2.32 12.16
CA HIS A 78 -3.31 -3.71 11.72
C HIS A 78 -2.87 -3.81 10.26
N THR A 79 -3.02 -2.73 9.50
CA THR A 79 -2.71 -2.66 8.07
C THR A 79 -1.81 -1.47 7.80
N ALA A 80 -0.76 -1.65 7.01
CA ALA A 80 -0.05 -0.57 6.34
C ALA A 80 -0.49 -0.50 4.88
N ILE A 81 -0.59 0.71 4.33
CA ILE A 81 -0.93 0.90 2.92
C ILE A 81 -0.03 1.95 2.27
N LEU A 82 0.56 1.59 1.13
CA LEU A 82 1.18 2.51 0.19
C LEU A 82 0.17 2.81 -0.91
N ALA A 83 -0.32 4.04 -0.96
CA ALA A 83 -1.35 4.46 -1.91
C ALA A 83 -0.94 5.73 -2.66
N CYS A 84 -1.72 6.07 -3.69
CA CYS A 84 -1.49 7.31 -4.43
C CYS A 84 -1.88 8.55 -3.61
N ALA A 85 -1.18 9.66 -3.83
CA ALA A 85 -1.56 10.98 -3.32
C ALA A 85 -2.84 11.55 -3.95
N ASP A 86 -3.40 10.87 -4.97
CA ASP A 86 -4.63 11.28 -5.65
C ASP A 86 -5.78 11.54 -4.66
N SER A 87 -6.34 12.75 -4.72
CA SER A 87 -7.40 13.21 -3.82
C SER A 87 -8.65 12.35 -3.80
N ARG A 88 -8.88 11.54 -4.84
CA ARG A 88 -10.03 10.65 -5.00
C ARG A 88 -9.80 9.28 -4.36
N VAL A 89 -8.65 9.05 -3.74
CA VAL A 89 -8.26 7.78 -3.11
C VAL A 89 -8.16 7.92 -1.58
N PRO A 90 -9.28 8.14 -0.87
CA PRO A 90 -9.30 8.20 0.59
C PRO A 90 -9.28 6.78 1.19
N VAL A 91 -8.10 6.27 1.49
CA VAL A 91 -7.90 4.84 1.85
C VAL A 91 -8.74 4.38 3.04
N GLU A 92 -8.87 5.19 4.09
CA GLU A 92 -9.65 4.83 5.28
C GLU A 92 -11.15 4.72 4.95
N ILE A 93 -11.64 5.58 4.05
CA ILE A 93 -13.03 5.57 3.59
C ILE A 93 -13.28 4.36 2.70
N VAL A 94 -12.39 4.10 1.74
CA VAL A 94 -12.50 3.00 0.77
C VAL A 94 -12.55 1.63 1.45
N PHE A 95 -11.90 1.49 2.61
CA PHE A 95 -11.88 0.26 3.40
C PHE A 95 -12.78 0.30 4.64
N ASP A 96 -13.59 1.34 4.83
CA ASP A 96 -14.45 1.53 6.01
C ASP A 96 -13.69 1.31 7.34
N GLN A 97 -12.51 1.93 7.45
CA GLN A 97 -11.62 1.87 8.61
C GLN A 97 -11.67 3.19 9.41
N GLY A 98 -11.33 3.11 10.69
CA GLY A 98 -11.35 4.25 11.61
C GLY A 98 -9.96 4.73 12.00
N LEU A 99 -9.94 5.69 12.92
CA LEU A 99 -8.70 6.28 13.43
C LEU A 99 -7.80 5.24 14.11
N GLY A 100 -6.54 5.16 13.69
CA GLY A 100 -5.56 4.23 14.26
C GLY A 100 -5.68 2.78 13.77
N ASP A 101 -6.53 2.52 12.77
CA ASP A 101 -6.67 1.18 12.18
C ASP A 101 -5.65 0.91 11.06
N MET A 102 -5.25 1.96 10.34
CA MET A 102 -4.33 1.90 9.22
C MET A 102 -3.11 2.82 9.43
N PHE A 103 -1.95 2.36 8.96
CA PHE A 103 -0.76 3.18 8.76
C PHE A 103 -0.66 3.54 7.28
N VAL A 104 -0.81 4.82 6.94
CA VAL A 104 -1.02 5.26 5.56
C VAL A 104 0.18 6.04 5.05
N VAL A 105 0.76 5.61 3.93
CA VAL A 105 1.79 6.33 3.18
C VAL A 105 1.21 6.68 1.81
N ARG A 106 1.17 7.96 1.46
CA ARG A 106 0.61 8.43 0.18
C ARG A 106 1.61 9.29 -0.59
N VAL A 107 1.92 8.86 -1.81
CA VAL A 107 2.80 9.57 -2.75
C VAL A 107 2.27 9.45 -4.17
N ALA A 108 2.66 10.34 -5.08
CA ALA A 108 2.26 10.23 -6.49
C ALA A 108 2.64 8.86 -7.06
N GLY A 109 1.68 8.17 -7.69
CA GLY A 109 1.90 6.85 -8.31
C GLY A 109 2.28 5.73 -7.34
N ASN A 110 2.05 5.91 -6.03
CA ASN A 110 2.34 4.91 -4.98
C ASN A 110 3.77 4.31 -5.08
N ALA A 111 4.74 5.14 -5.45
CA ALA A 111 6.14 4.76 -5.66
C ALA A 111 6.83 4.35 -4.35
N ALA A 112 7.51 3.20 -4.36
CA ALA A 112 8.30 2.68 -3.24
C ALA A 112 9.74 3.21 -3.31
N THR A 113 9.91 4.47 -2.92
CA THR A 113 11.20 5.16 -2.77
C THR A 113 11.76 5.00 -1.35
N GLU A 114 12.96 5.51 -1.08
CA GLU A 114 13.64 5.40 0.22
C GLU A 114 12.75 5.83 1.41
N THR A 115 12.17 7.03 1.37
CA THR A 115 11.36 7.57 2.47
C THR A 115 10.06 6.80 2.68
N THR A 116 9.38 6.40 1.59
CA THR A 116 8.15 5.60 1.69
C THR A 116 8.46 4.20 2.21
N CYS A 117 9.57 3.62 1.78
CA CYS A 117 10.07 2.33 2.23
C CYS A 117 10.40 2.34 3.72
N GLY A 118 11.11 3.37 4.20
CA GLY A 118 11.42 3.56 5.61
C GLY A 118 10.17 3.72 6.47
N SER A 119 9.17 4.45 5.97
CA SER A 119 7.87 4.59 6.64
C SER A 119 7.14 3.24 6.78
N LEU A 120 7.14 2.44 5.71
CA LEU A 120 6.56 1.08 5.75
C LEU A 120 7.33 0.16 6.70
N LEU A 121 8.67 0.22 6.74
CA LEU A 121 9.47 -0.54 7.71
C LEU A 121 9.13 -0.19 9.14
N PHE A 122 8.88 1.08 9.43
CA PHE A 122 8.45 1.48 10.75
C PHE A 122 7.15 0.77 11.13
N SER A 123 6.18 0.72 10.22
CA SER A 123 4.92 0.02 10.46
C SER A 123 5.09 -1.48 10.68
N VAL A 124 5.97 -2.14 9.92
CA VAL A 124 6.24 -3.58 10.01
C VAL A 124 7.00 -3.92 11.30
N ASN A 125 8.08 -3.19 11.60
CA ASN A 125 9.00 -3.55 12.68
C ASN A 125 8.58 -3.00 14.05
N HIS A 126 7.92 -1.83 14.10
CA HIS A 126 7.54 -1.18 15.36
C HIS A 126 6.05 -1.25 15.65
N LEU A 127 5.20 -1.18 14.63
CA LEU A 127 3.74 -1.24 14.81
C LEU A 127 3.16 -2.63 14.61
N LEU A 128 3.97 -3.57 14.08
CA LEU A 128 3.62 -4.97 13.90
C LEU A 128 2.34 -5.16 13.07
N VAL A 129 2.19 -4.35 12.02
CA VAL A 129 1.10 -4.51 11.06
C VAL A 129 1.10 -5.93 10.48
N LYS A 130 -0.09 -6.45 10.22
CA LYS A 130 -0.31 -7.82 9.75
C LYS A 130 -0.48 -7.90 8.24
N VAL A 131 -0.88 -6.81 7.61
CA VAL A 131 -1.07 -6.71 6.15
C VAL A 131 -0.42 -5.44 5.64
N LEU A 132 0.38 -5.56 4.58
CA LEU A 132 0.92 -4.44 3.82
C LEU A 132 0.28 -4.43 2.43
N VAL A 133 -0.45 -3.37 2.12
CA VAL A 133 -1.12 -3.21 0.82
C VAL A 133 -0.36 -2.19 -0.03
N VAL A 134 -0.09 -2.54 -1.29
CA VAL A 134 0.32 -1.57 -2.31
C VAL A 134 -0.88 -1.34 -3.22
N MET A 135 -1.48 -0.16 -3.16
CA MET A 135 -2.73 0.13 -3.87
C MET A 135 -2.54 1.20 -4.95
N GLY A 136 -2.65 0.77 -6.20
CA GLY A 136 -2.85 1.64 -7.35
C GLY A 136 -4.33 1.97 -7.53
N HIS A 137 -4.65 2.83 -8.50
CA HIS A 137 -6.03 3.19 -8.79
C HIS A 137 -6.27 3.51 -10.27
N GLU A 138 -7.54 3.41 -10.67
CA GLU A 138 -8.04 3.81 -11.98
C GLU A 138 -7.67 5.27 -12.31
N ALA A 139 -7.26 5.51 -13.55
CA ALA A 139 -6.93 6.82 -14.10
C ALA A 139 -5.87 7.58 -13.26
N CYS A 140 -4.77 6.89 -12.95
CA CYS A 140 -3.65 7.47 -12.19
C CYS A 140 -2.81 8.43 -13.04
N GLY A 141 -2.81 9.72 -12.67
CA GLY A 141 -2.08 10.76 -13.41
C GLY A 141 -0.56 10.53 -13.47
N ALA A 142 0.04 10.06 -12.37
CA ALA A 142 1.49 9.82 -12.31
C ALA A 142 1.91 8.60 -13.16
N VAL A 143 1.14 7.51 -13.12
CA VAL A 143 1.38 6.33 -13.97
C VAL A 143 1.21 6.69 -15.44
N LYS A 144 0.17 7.45 -15.78
CA LYS A 144 -0.05 7.95 -17.15
C LYS A 144 1.12 8.82 -17.62
N ALA A 145 1.59 9.74 -16.78
CA ALA A 145 2.72 10.61 -17.10
C ALA A 145 4.03 9.81 -17.28
N ALA A 146 4.29 8.81 -16.43
CA ALA A 146 5.45 7.94 -16.56
C ALA A 146 5.49 7.13 -17.87
N GLY A 147 4.34 6.91 -18.50
CA GLY A 147 4.23 6.29 -19.82
C GLY A 147 4.74 7.16 -20.99
N LEU A 148 4.99 8.46 -20.77
CA LEU A 148 5.49 9.37 -21.80
C LEU A 148 6.95 9.07 -22.19
N PRO A 149 7.42 9.51 -23.39
CA PRO A 149 8.82 9.39 -23.79
C PRO A 149 9.78 10.07 -22.82
N ASP A 150 11.01 9.57 -22.71
CA ASP A 150 12.02 10.06 -21.76
C ASP A 150 12.34 11.55 -22.00
N GLU A 151 12.29 12.02 -23.25
CA GLU A 151 12.50 13.43 -23.59
C GLU A 151 11.39 14.35 -23.07
N ALA A 152 10.19 13.81 -22.85
CA ALA A 152 9.10 14.55 -22.22
C ALA A 152 9.32 14.60 -20.70
N LEU A 153 9.71 13.49 -20.09
CA LEU A 153 10.00 13.42 -18.65
C LEU A 153 11.18 14.31 -18.26
N ALA A 154 12.22 14.36 -19.08
CA ALA A 154 13.41 15.19 -18.86
C ALA A 154 13.15 16.71 -18.88
N LYS A 155 11.96 17.15 -19.33
CA LYS A 155 11.54 18.56 -19.29
C LYS A 155 10.85 18.95 -17.98
N GLU A 156 10.44 17.97 -17.19
CA GLU A 156 9.84 18.22 -15.88
C GLU A 156 10.91 18.66 -14.86
N PRO A 157 10.51 19.36 -13.78
CA PRO A 157 11.39 19.62 -12.65
C PRO A 157 12.06 18.34 -12.13
N GLU A 158 13.30 18.45 -11.65
CA GLU A 158 14.16 17.29 -11.28
C GLU A 158 13.44 16.28 -10.38
N ASP A 159 12.80 16.73 -9.30
CA ASP A 159 12.08 15.86 -8.37
C ASP A 159 10.92 15.11 -9.03
N LEU A 160 10.20 15.77 -9.94
CA LEU A 160 9.09 15.16 -10.68
C LEU A 160 9.62 14.17 -11.73
N CYS A 161 10.67 14.53 -12.47
CA CYS A 161 11.33 13.65 -13.42
C CYS A 161 11.80 12.36 -12.72
N ASN A 162 12.49 12.48 -11.58
CA ASN A 162 12.95 11.35 -10.79
C ASN A 162 11.78 10.45 -10.32
N CYS A 163 10.68 11.05 -9.86
CA CYS A 163 9.48 10.33 -9.48
C CYS A 163 8.88 9.54 -10.66
N LEU A 164 8.71 10.19 -11.82
CA LEU A 164 8.12 9.58 -13.01
C LEU A 164 9.02 8.48 -13.60
N MET A 165 10.34 8.68 -13.61
CA MET A 165 11.31 7.66 -14.05
C MET A 165 11.29 6.43 -13.15
N HIS A 166 11.14 6.62 -11.83
CA HIS A 166 10.98 5.50 -10.89
C HIS A 166 9.70 4.70 -11.17
N ILE A 167 8.57 5.37 -11.43
CA ILE A 167 7.31 4.70 -11.80
C ILE A 167 7.45 4.00 -13.16
N LYS A 168 8.08 4.67 -14.14
CA LYS A 168 8.30 4.15 -15.49
C LYS A 168 9.05 2.82 -15.48
N ALA A 169 10.02 2.66 -14.57
CA ALA A 169 10.77 1.42 -14.42
C ALA A 169 9.90 0.20 -14.04
N GLY A 170 8.69 0.42 -13.52
CA GLY A 170 7.71 -0.62 -13.24
C GLY A 170 6.67 -0.85 -14.35
N LEU A 171 6.74 -0.12 -15.47
CA LEU A 171 5.81 -0.28 -16.58
C LEU A 171 6.36 -1.25 -17.62
N ASP A 172 5.55 -2.21 -18.03
CA ASP A 172 5.83 -3.04 -19.20
C ASP A 172 5.37 -2.32 -20.48
N LEU A 173 6.21 -1.39 -20.95
CA LEU A 173 5.87 -0.55 -22.12
C LEU A 173 5.66 -1.36 -23.40
N ASP A 174 6.30 -2.52 -23.53
CA ASP A 174 6.13 -3.37 -24.71
C ASP A 174 4.79 -4.11 -24.68
N ARG A 175 4.38 -4.60 -23.51
CA ARG A 175 3.02 -5.12 -23.32
C ARG A 175 1.96 -4.04 -23.52
N LEU A 176 2.16 -2.85 -22.95
CA LEU A 176 1.21 -1.74 -23.02
C LEU A 176 0.95 -1.27 -24.46
N LYS A 177 1.95 -1.26 -25.34
CA LYS A 177 1.78 -0.94 -26.78
C LYS A 177 0.76 -1.84 -27.49
N ASN A 178 0.56 -3.06 -27.00
CA ASN A 178 -0.33 -4.05 -27.60
C ASN A 178 -1.76 -4.02 -27.03
N ILE A 179 -2.05 -3.12 -26.08
CA ILE A 179 -3.37 -2.98 -25.46
C ILE A 179 -4.03 -1.70 -25.99
N HIS A 180 -5.02 -1.86 -26.87
CA HIS A 180 -5.68 -0.74 -27.53
C HIS A 180 -6.91 -0.20 -26.78
N ASP A 181 -7.58 -1.03 -25.98
CA ASP A 181 -8.67 -0.57 -25.13
C ASP A 181 -8.11 0.33 -24.01
N THR A 182 -8.64 1.55 -23.91
CA THR A 182 -8.09 2.58 -23.00
C THR A 182 -8.21 2.17 -21.53
N ARG A 183 -9.30 1.51 -21.14
CA ARG A 183 -9.52 1.07 -19.76
C ARG A 183 -8.61 -0.12 -19.40
N ALA A 184 -8.46 -1.07 -20.31
CA ALA A 184 -7.53 -2.18 -20.15
C ALA A 184 -6.06 -1.69 -20.09
N HIS A 185 -5.70 -0.70 -20.93
CA HIS A 185 -4.36 -0.11 -20.92
C HIS A 185 -4.07 0.61 -19.59
N ASP A 186 -4.99 1.45 -19.10
CA ASP A 186 -4.85 2.11 -17.80
C ASP A 186 -4.70 1.09 -16.66
N ARG A 187 -5.58 0.09 -16.61
CA ARG A 187 -5.52 -0.96 -15.59
C ARG A 187 -4.20 -1.72 -15.64
N GLU A 188 -3.74 -2.14 -16.82
CA GLU A 188 -2.49 -2.88 -16.96
C GLU A 188 -1.28 -2.05 -16.53
N ALA A 189 -1.23 -0.76 -16.89
CA ALA A 189 -0.13 0.12 -16.50
C ALA A 189 -0.07 0.27 -14.97
N VAL A 190 -1.22 0.46 -14.32
CA VAL A 190 -1.31 0.58 -12.87
C VAL A 190 -0.97 -0.75 -12.19
N VAL A 191 -1.48 -1.88 -12.69
CA VAL A 191 -1.19 -3.21 -12.14
C VAL A 191 0.29 -3.54 -12.26
N SER A 192 0.93 -3.23 -13.39
CA SER A 192 2.38 -3.41 -13.59
C SER A 192 3.19 -2.59 -12.59
N ASN A 193 2.84 -1.31 -12.42
CA ASN A 193 3.46 -0.47 -11.40
C ASN A 193 3.29 -1.09 -9.99
N VAL A 194 2.07 -1.45 -9.59
CA VAL A 194 1.80 -2.06 -8.26
C VAL A 194 2.64 -3.33 -8.05
N LYS A 195 2.68 -4.24 -9.03
CA LYS A 195 3.52 -5.45 -8.97
C LYS A 195 4.98 -5.09 -8.74
N GLN A 196 5.52 -4.12 -9.48
CA GLN A 196 6.90 -3.69 -9.30
C GLN A 196 7.16 -3.12 -7.90
N GLN A 197 6.23 -2.33 -7.35
CA GLN A 197 6.38 -1.78 -6.00
C GLN A 197 6.29 -2.88 -4.93
N VAL A 198 5.44 -3.89 -5.11
CA VAL A 198 5.42 -5.08 -4.23
C VAL A 198 6.75 -5.81 -4.31
N LEU A 199 7.26 -6.07 -5.52
CA LEU A 199 8.56 -6.72 -5.73
C LEU A 199 9.71 -5.95 -5.08
N ALA A 200 9.73 -4.62 -5.18
CA ALA A 200 10.74 -3.80 -4.52
C ALA A 200 10.73 -3.98 -3.00
N LEU A 201 9.56 -4.15 -2.38
CA LEU A 201 9.42 -4.43 -0.96
C LEU A 201 9.86 -5.86 -0.60
N THR A 202 9.63 -6.84 -1.48
CA THR A 202 10.04 -8.24 -1.26
C THR A 202 11.54 -8.46 -1.42
N GLN A 203 12.28 -7.53 -2.04
CA GLN A 203 13.75 -7.59 -2.07
C GLN A 203 14.39 -7.32 -0.70
N ARG A 204 13.62 -6.88 0.30
CA ARG A 204 14.15 -6.60 1.62
C ARG A 204 13.98 -7.78 2.57
N GLU A 205 15.11 -8.22 3.13
CA GLU A 205 15.14 -9.36 4.05
C GLU A 205 14.32 -9.13 5.32
N ASP A 206 14.26 -7.90 5.83
CA ASP A 206 13.54 -7.57 7.05
C ASP A 206 12.02 -7.76 6.90
N ILE A 207 11.47 -7.37 5.76
CA ILE A 207 10.10 -7.68 5.36
C ILE A 207 9.93 -9.18 5.14
N MET A 208 10.79 -9.80 4.33
CA MET A 208 10.60 -11.22 3.96
C MET A 208 10.73 -12.17 5.15
N LYS A 209 11.53 -11.83 6.17
CA LYS A 209 11.56 -12.57 7.44
C LYS A 209 10.18 -12.60 8.11
N LYS A 210 9.44 -11.49 8.10
CA LYS A 210 8.07 -11.40 8.64
C LYS A 210 7.07 -12.15 7.80
N VAL A 211 7.19 -12.08 6.47
CA VAL A 211 6.36 -12.85 5.55
C VAL A 211 6.56 -14.35 5.78
N ASN A 212 7.81 -14.83 5.72
CA ASN A 212 8.14 -16.25 5.88
C ASN A 212 7.74 -16.81 7.26
N ALA A 213 7.73 -15.97 8.30
CA ALA A 213 7.23 -16.34 9.63
C ALA A 213 5.69 -16.39 9.74
N GLY A 214 4.96 -16.03 8.68
CA GLY A 214 3.50 -15.93 8.71
C GLY A 214 2.96 -14.75 9.52
N GLU A 215 3.81 -13.77 9.82
CA GLU A 215 3.46 -12.59 10.61
C GLU A 215 2.93 -11.43 9.77
N LEU A 216 3.21 -11.45 8.46
CA LEU A 216 2.88 -10.39 7.50
C LEU A 216 2.41 -11.00 6.17
N ILE A 217 1.36 -10.43 5.59
CA ILE A 217 1.01 -10.61 4.16
C ILE A 217 1.31 -9.30 3.42
N ILE A 218 1.90 -9.39 2.24
CA ILE A 218 1.98 -8.27 1.29
C ILE A 218 0.98 -8.55 0.16
N ILE A 219 0.25 -7.53 -0.28
CA ILE A 219 -0.72 -7.70 -1.37
C ILE A 219 -0.81 -6.46 -2.25
N GLY A 220 -0.87 -6.67 -3.56
CA GLY A 220 -1.21 -5.64 -4.53
C GLY A 220 -2.72 -5.37 -4.58
N ALA A 221 -3.10 -4.15 -4.88
CA ALA A 221 -4.50 -3.76 -5.02
C ALA A 221 -4.70 -2.72 -6.12
N PHE A 222 -5.85 -2.77 -6.79
CA PHE A 222 -6.31 -1.80 -7.78
C PHE A 222 -7.66 -1.26 -7.34
N TYR A 223 -7.69 0.02 -6.97
CA TYR A 223 -8.91 0.73 -6.63
C TYR A 223 -9.59 1.29 -7.89
N GLU A 224 -10.79 0.81 -8.18
CA GLU A 224 -11.62 1.32 -9.25
C GLU A 224 -12.47 2.49 -8.70
N ILE A 225 -12.09 3.72 -9.08
CA ILE A 225 -12.75 4.94 -8.58
C ILE A 225 -14.22 4.96 -9.01
N SER A 226 -14.51 4.50 -10.23
CA SER A 226 -15.87 4.51 -10.79
C SER A 226 -16.87 3.63 -10.04
N SER A 227 -16.45 2.50 -9.48
CA SER A 227 -17.32 1.55 -8.77
C SER A 227 -17.14 1.56 -7.25
N GLY A 228 -15.98 2.01 -6.76
CA GLY A 228 -15.58 1.90 -5.38
C GLY A 228 -14.95 0.55 -5.01
N ILE A 229 -14.85 -0.39 -5.96
CA ILE A 229 -14.31 -1.74 -5.73
C ILE A 229 -12.79 -1.70 -5.68
N VAL A 230 -12.19 -2.46 -4.75
CA VAL A 230 -10.74 -2.70 -4.70
C VAL A 230 -10.44 -4.14 -5.09
N ASP A 231 -9.87 -4.34 -6.28
CA ASP A 231 -9.38 -5.65 -6.74
C ASP A 231 -8.03 -5.97 -6.11
N PHE A 232 -7.96 -7.06 -5.34
CA PHE A 232 -6.74 -7.51 -4.69
C PHE A 232 -6.06 -8.58 -5.54
N PHE A 233 -4.75 -8.46 -5.73
CA PHE A 233 -3.95 -9.37 -6.55
C PHE A 233 -2.50 -9.44 -6.06
N TYR A 234 -1.76 -10.45 -6.54
CA TYR A 234 -0.33 -10.59 -6.26
C TYR A 234 -0.03 -10.62 -4.75
N GLU A 235 -0.65 -11.59 -4.07
CA GLU A 235 -0.38 -11.87 -2.66
C GLU A 235 1.01 -12.49 -2.50
N VAL A 236 1.76 -12.01 -1.51
CA VAL A 236 3.01 -12.61 -1.05
C VAL A 236 2.83 -13.04 0.41
N SER A 237 2.87 -14.35 0.62
CA SER A 237 2.68 -15.04 1.90
C SER A 237 3.51 -16.34 1.92
N PRO A 238 3.65 -17.04 3.07
CA PRO A 238 4.33 -18.35 3.10
C PRO A 238 3.77 -19.35 2.09
N ASP A 239 2.45 -19.31 1.86
CA ASP A 239 1.73 -20.20 0.95
C ASP A 239 1.72 -19.69 -0.50
N SER A 240 2.22 -18.47 -0.73
CA SER A 240 2.28 -17.80 -2.04
C SER A 240 3.57 -16.97 -2.12
N PRO A 241 4.73 -17.61 -2.36
CA PRO A 241 6.00 -16.89 -2.44
C PRO A 241 6.02 -15.93 -3.64
N PRO A 242 6.86 -14.87 -3.61
CA PRO A 242 6.96 -13.96 -4.74
C PRO A 242 7.48 -14.72 -5.97
N GLU A 243 6.97 -14.39 -7.16
CA GLU A 243 7.47 -15.01 -8.40
C GLU A 243 8.99 -14.79 -8.54
N ASP A 244 9.72 -15.84 -8.91
CA ASP A 244 11.19 -15.80 -9.08
C ASP A 244 11.61 -14.66 -10.01
N VAL A 245 12.22 -13.63 -9.43
CA VAL A 245 13.06 -12.68 -10.17
C VAL A 245 14.40 -13.38 -10.38
N PRO A 246 14.89 -13.56 -11.63
CA PRO A 246 16.14 -14.29 -11.86
C PRO A 246 17.33 -13.54 -11.24
N THR A 247 17.76 -13.98 -10.07
CA THR A 247 18.94 -13.48 -9.35
C THR A 247 20.16 -14.32 -9.73
N SER A 248 20.84 -13.96 -10.83
CA SER A 248 22.32 -14.09 -11.06
C SER A 248 22.68 -14.28 -12.55
N PRO A 249 23.81 -13.72 -13.01
CA PRO A 249 24.34 -13.97 -14.35
C PRO A 249 25.14 -15.27 -14.34
N GLY A 250 24.50 -16.41 -14.63
CA GLY A 250 25.24 -17.68 -14.70
C GLY A 250 24.40 -18.86 -15.12
N LYS A 251 24.61 -19.30 -16.37
CA LYS A 251 24.13 -20.52 -17.02
C LYS A 251 22.63 -20.56 -17.36
N ALA A 252 22.38 -20.30 -18.64
CA ALA A 252 21.15 -20.67 -19.32
C ALA A 252 20.90 -22.19 -19.18
N ALA A 253 19.78 -22.53 -18.55
CA ALA A 253 19.13 -23.82 -18.72
C ALA A 253 17.67 -23.55 -19.09
N ALA A 254 17.21 -24.22 -20.13
CA ALA A 254 15.96 -23.98 -20.83
C ALA A 254 14.73 -24.00 -19.89
N ALA A 255 14.11 -22.83 -19.70
CA ALA A 255 12.80 -22.71 -19.07
C ALA A 255 11.72 -22.63 -20.17
N ALA A 256 10.71 -23.48 -20.03
CA ALA A 256 9.64 -23.68 -20.99
C ALA A 256 8.86 -22.39 -21.31
N LYS A 257 8.53 -22.23 -22.59
CA LYS A 257 7.64 -21.18 -23.12
C LYS A 257 6.22 -21.43 -22.60
N THR A 258 5.79 -20.71 -21.58
CA THR A 258 4.37 -20.52 -21.28
C THR A 258 4.06 -19.04 -21.33
N ALA A 259 3.26 -18.64 -22.32
CA ALA A 259 2.84 -17.27 -22.55
C ALA A 259 1.94 -16.75 -21.42
N GLU A 260 2.11 -15.49 -21.04
CA GLU A 260 1.23 -14.84 -20.07
C GLU A 260 0.01 -14.27 -20.81
N LYS A 261 -1.19 -14.65 -20.38
CA LYS A 261 -2.46 -14.33 -21.04
C LYS A 261 -2.90 -12.91 -20.68
N SER A 262 -3.08 -12.04 -21.68
CA SER A 262 -3.54 -10.66 -21.49
C SER A 262 -4.98 -10.44 -21.96
N PRO A 263 -5.82 -9.71 -21.20
CA PRO A 263 -7.18 -9.35 -21.62
C PRO A 263 -7.16 -8.37 -22.81
N SER A 264 -7.66 -8.77 -23.98
CA SER A 264 -7.77 -7.85 -25.15
C SER A 264 -8.96 -6.88 -25.07
N GLN A 265 -9.93 -7.16 -24.20
CA GLN A 265 -11.08 -6.32 -23.90
C GLN A 265 -11.32 -6.39 -22.38
N GLY A 266 -12.04 -5.39 -21.84
CA GLY A 266 -12.06 -5.00 -20.42
C GLY A 266 -12.05 -6.10 -19.35
N VAL A 267 -11.64 -5.72 -18.14
CA VAL A 267 -11.64 -6.58 -16.96
C VAL A 267 -12.76 -6.12 -16.03
N GLN A 268 -13.68 -7.02 -15.69
CA GLN A 268 -14.68 -6.80 -14.64
C GLN A 268 -14.29 -7.63 -13.41
N SER A 269 -14.17 -6.98 -12.26
CA SER A 269 -14.03 -7.68 -10.97
C SER A 269 -15.42 -7.90 -10.39
N VAL A 270 -15.79 -9.16 -10.13
CA VAL A 270 -17.06 -9.53 -9.52
C VAL A 270 -16.75 -10.18 -8.18
N PHE A 271 -17.42 -9.73 -7.12
CA PHE A 271 -17.32 -10.36 -5.81
C PHE A 271 -18.28 -11.55 -5.71
N ASP A 272 -17.73 -12.76 -5.54
CA ASP A 272 -18.48 -13.98 -5.23
C ASP A 272 -18.41 -14.25 -3.70
N PRO A 273 -19.55 -14.43 -2.99
CA PRO A 273 -19.57 -14.64 -1.54
C PRO A 273 -18.90 -15.94 -1.06
N VAL A 274 -18.76 -16.93 -1.93
CA VAL A 274 -18.22 -18.26 -1.64
C VAL A 274 -16.76 -18.35 -2.09
N LYS A 275 -16.41 -17.73 -3.22
CA LYS A 275 -15.09 -17.84 -3.83
C LYS A 275 -14.19 -16.62 -3.64
N GLY A 276 -14.74 -15.51 -3.12
CA GLY A 276 -14.03 -14.24 -2.99
C GLY A 276 -14.08 -13.41 -4.27
N MET A 277 -13.14 -12.49 -4.44
CA MET A 277 -13.08 -11.64 -5.63
C MET A 277 -12.66 -12.48 -6.84
N GLU A 278 -13.51 -12.57 -7.87
CA GLU A 278 -13.18 -13.23 -9.14
C GLU A 278 -12.95 -12.17 -10.23
N ARG A 279 -11.80 -12.26 -10.89
CA ARG A 279 -11.46 -11.45 -12.05
C ARG A 279 -12.08 -12.07 -13.31
N GLN A 280 -13.11 -11.45 -13.86
CA GLN A 280 -13.63 -11.81 -15.18
C GLN A 280 -12.96 -10.95 -16.25
N VAL A 281 -12.09 -11.59 -17.03
CA VAL A 281 -11.53 -11.00 -18.25
C VAL A 281 -12.56 -11.15 -19.36
N THR A 282 -13.17 -10.05 -19.82
CA THR A 282 -14.06 -10.08 -20.98
C THR A 282 -13.26 -9.74 -22.23
N GLY A 283 -12.61 -10.72 -22.87
CA GLY A 283 -11.87 -10.50 -24.13
C GLY A 283 -11.02 -11.70 -24.54
N ARG A 284 -10.65 -11.80 -25.84
CA ARG A 284 -9.69 -12.81 -26.33
C ARG A 284 -8.35 -12.63 -25.60
N GLU A 285 -7.79 -13.71 -25.05
CA GLU A 285 -6.47 -13.67 -24.44
C GLU A 285 -5.40 -13.51 -25.53
N VAL A 286 -4.51 -12.53 -25.39
CA VAL A 286 -3.33 -12.39 -26.26
C VAL A 286 -2.14 -13.01 -25.55
N GLU A 287 -1.44 -13.93 -26.24
CA GLU A 287 -0.18 -14.50 -25.76
C GLU A 287 0.93 -13.46 -25.89
N VAL A 288 1.54 -13.06 -24.77
CA VAL A 288 2.71 -12.17 -24.76
C VAL A 288 3.92 -12.93 -24.19
N PRO A 289 5.10 -12.90 -24.85
CA PRO A 289 6.30 -13.54 -24.33
C PRO A 289 6.82 -12.84 -23.07
N LYS A 290 7.13 -13.61 -22.01
CA LYS A 290 7.80 -13.08 -20.81
C LYS A 290 9.18 -12.51 -21.16
N GLN A 291 9.46 -11.26 -20.75
CA GLN A 291 10.81 -10.70 -20.79
C GLN A 291 11.27 -10.18 -19.42
N LYS A 292 12.60 -10.21 -19.25
CA LYS A 292 13.32 -9.96 -17.99
C LYS A 292 13.05 -8.55 -17.49
N VAL A 293 12.56 -8.46 -16.25
CA VAL A 293 12.54 -7.24 -15.45
C VAL A 293 13.97 -6.70 -15.35
N VAL A 294 14.18 -5.49 -15.86
CA VAL A 294 15.48 -4.80 -15.81
C VAL A 294 15.70 -4.34 -14.37
N GLN A 295 16.82 -4.75 -13.77
CA GLN A 295 17.23 -4.38 -12.42
C GLN A 295 17.20 -2.85 -12.23
N ALA A 296 16.48 -2.38 -11.20
CA ALA A 296 16.66 -1.03 -10.68
C ALA A 296 18.10 -0.90 -10.19
N GLN A 297 18.86 0.02 -10.79
CA GLN A 297 20.21 0.35 -10.34
C GLN A 297 20.15 0.84 -8.89
N SER A 298 21.01 0.26 -8.05
CA SER A 298 21.20 0.68 -6.68
C SER A 298 21.66 2.13 -6.63
N TYR A 299 20.86 3.01 -6.04
CA TYR A 299 21.32 4.34 -5.64
C TYR A 299 22.32 4.17 -4.50
N ALA A 300 23.61 4.29 -4.82
CA ALA A 300 24.68 4.30 -3.84
C ALA A 300 24.63 5.62 -3.06
N VAL A 301 24.18 5.56 -1.81
CA VAL A 301 24.32 6.66 -0.86
C VAL A 301 25.80 6.83 -0.53
N ARG A 302 26.45 7.85 -1.10
CA ARG A 302 27.76 8.30 -0.63
C ARG A 302 27.57 8.88 0.77
N SER A 303 28.11 8.21 1.78
CA SER A 303 28.25 8.74 3.12
C SER A 303 29.12 9.99 3.09
N MET A 304 28.56 11.13 3.50
CA MET A 304 29.35 12.31 3.84
C MET A 304 30.08 12.04 5.15
N GLY A 305 31.41 12.05 5.10
CA GLY A 305 32.27 11.92 6.26
C GLY A 305 32.11 13.10 7.22
N ALA A 306 32.04 12.79 8.52
CA ALA A 306 32.07 13.74 9.63
C ALA A 306 33.43 14.48 9.71
N PRO A 307 33.50 15.66 10.35
CA PRO A 307 34.65 16.56 10.27
C PRO A 307 35.78 16.12 11.22
N ALA A 308 37.01 16.06 10.71
CA ALA A 308 38.20 15.84 11.52
C ALA A 308 38.80 17.18 12.01
N SER A 309 38.72 17.33 13.34
CA SER A 309 39.63 18.03 14.25
C SER A 309 40.71 18.96 13.67
N VAL A 310 40.59 20.23 14.06
CA VAL A 310 41.68 21.22 14.08
C VAL A 310 42.82 20.70 14.95
N SER A 311 44.00 20.52 14.35
CA SER A 311 45.26 20.37 15.08
C SER A 311 46.21 21.48 14.64
N ASN A 312 46.58 22.32 15.61
CA ASN A 312 47.70 23.24 15.51
C ASN A 312 48.86 22.58 16.25
N PRO A 313 50.07 22.57 15.67
CA PRO A 313 51.14 23.14 16.45
C PRO A 313 52.07 24.05 15.63
N ARG A 314 52.45 25.12 16.33
CA ARG A 314 53.58 25.99 16.09
C ARG A 314 54.87 25.23 15.74
N GLN A 315 55.66 25.90 14.90
CA GLN A 315 57.05 26.34 15.11
C GLN A 315 58.18 25.72 14.26
N VAL A 316 58.93 26.66 13.63
CA VAL A 316 60.40 26.76 13.51
C VAL A 316 61.04 26.45 12.13
N ARG A 317 61.55 27.55 11.52
CA ARG A 317 62.80 27.77 10.74
C ARG A 317 63.15 26.75 9.63
N ARG A 318 63.46 27.16 8.40
CA ARG A 318 64.43 28.17 7.93
C ARG A 318 63.98 28.73 6.59
#